data_AF-A0A3D1P658-F1
#
_entry.id   AF-A0A3D1P658-F1
#
_cell.length_a   1.000
_cell.length_b   1.000
_cell.length_c   1.000
_cell.angle_alpha   90.00
_cell.angle_beta   90.00
_cell.angle_gamma   90.00
#
_symmetry.space_group_name_H-M   'P 1'
#
loop_
_entity.id
_entity.type
_entity.pdbx_description
1 polymer ?
#
loop_
_entity_poly.entity_id
_entity_poly.type
_entity_poly.pdbx_seq_one_letter_code
_entity_poly.pdbx_strand_id
1 'polypeptide(L)'
;MLERTLGYARSLDCEQAPVLQLLKAQLPNSCRDKKQFLKLWEAIALAWTEKLRSVTISHRNIGHDWQFSNQHKEALKHYYDANCWLVDCLNSACYMTRKLQEEIESTLLLPMAEIPC
;
A
#
# COMPACT_ATOMS: atom_id res chain seq x y z
N MET A 1 4.84 -1.41 -16.61
CA MET A 1 4.35 -1.35 -15.21
C MET A 1 5.22 -2.17 -14.24
N LEU A 2 5.49 -3.47 -14.52
CA LEU A 2 6.28 -4.37 -13.66
C LEU A 2 7.72 -3.90 -13.35
N GLU A 3 8.44 -3.34 -14.33
CA GLU A 3 9.82 -2.84 -14.14
C GLU A 3 9.90 -1.69 -13.11
N ARG A 4 8.89 -0.79 -13.10
CA ARG A 4 8.83 0.34 -12.16
C ARG A 4 8.54 -0.11 -10.73
N THR A 5 7.62 -1.06 -10.55
CA THR A 5 7.31 -1.66 -9.24
C THR A 5 8.47 -2.51 -8.71
N LEU A 6 9.18 -3.24 -9.58
CA LEU A 6 10.32 -4.07 -9.19
C LEU A 6 11.56 -3.24 -8.79
N GLY A 7 11.83 -2.12 -9.47
CA GLY A 7 12.92 -1.22 -9.12
C GLY A 7 12.71 -0.55 -7.75
N TYR A 8 11.48 -0.12 -7.48
CA TYR A 8 11.12 0.52 -6.20
C TYR A 8 11.13 -0.50 -5.04
N ALA A 9 10.66 -1.72 -5.26
CA ALA A 9 10.68 -2.77 -4.24
C ALA A 9 12.12 -3.14 -3.80
N ARG A 10 13.07 -3.18 -4.74
CA ARG A 10 14.44 -3.66 -4.51
C ARG A 10 15.32 -2.66 -3.74
N SER A 11 15.11 -1.35 -3.91
CA SER A 11 15.86 -0.31 -3.17
C SER A 11 15.44 -0.21 -1.69
N LEU A 12 14.19 -0.58 -1.40
CA LEU A 12 13.60 -0.46 -0.07
C LEU A 12 14.04 -1.57 0.90
N ASP A 13 14.49 -2.72 0.41
CA ASP A 13 14.76 -3.90 1.26
C ASP A 13 16.09 -3.83 2.02
N CYS A 14 17.07 -3.04 1.57
CA CYS A 14 18.41 -3.05 2.15
C CYS A 14 18.53 -2.25 3.47
N GLU A 15 17.76 -1.17 3.65
CA GLU A 15 17.81 -0.32 4.85
C GLU A 15 16.79 -0.74 5.94
N GLN A 16 15.75 -1.48 5.57
CA GLN A 16 14.61 -1.78 6.43
C GLN A 16 14.74 -3.06 7.27
N ALA A 17 15.58 -4.00 6.81
CA ALA A 17 15.73 -5.31 7.44
C ALA A 17 16.01 -5.23 8.96
N PRO A 18 16.92 -4.39 9.49
CA PRO A 18 17.25 -4.43 10.91
C PRO A 18 16.13 -3.88 11.83
N VAL A 19 15.45 -2.79 11.42
CA VAL A 19 14.43 -2.14 12.28
C VAL A 19 13.15 -2.97 12.38
N LEU A 20 12.72 -3.57 11.27
CA LEU A 20 11.55 -4.45 11.26
C LEU A 20 11.81 -5.75 12.02
N GLN A 21 13.03 -6.29 11.97
CA GLN A 21 13.41 -7.46 12.78
C GLN A 21 13.42 -7.13 14.28
N LEU A 22 13.90 -5.95 14.66
CA LEU A 22 13.83 -5.49 16.06
C LEU A 22 12.37 -5.35 16.53
N LEU A 23 11.50 -4.76 15.73
CA LEU A 23 10.06 -4.65 16.04
C LEU A 23 9.41 -6.03 16.17
N LYS A 24 9.76 -6.97 15.29
CA LYS A 24 9.27 -8.34 15.34
C LYS A 24 9.69 -9.07 16.62
N ALA A 25 10.91 -8.83 17.10
CA ALA A 25 11.42 -9.43 18.34
C ALA A 25 10.71 -8.93 19.60
N GLN A 26 10.02 -7.77 19.54
CA GLN A 26 9.24 -7.22 20.66
C GLN A 26 7.85 -7.87 20.81
N LEU A 27 7.43 -8.67 19.83
CA LEU A 27 6.12 -9.31 19.87
C LEU A 27 6.09 -10.38 20.97
N PRO A 28 5.06 -10.40 21.85
CA PRO A 28 4.92 -11.44 22.86
C PRO A 28 4.75 -12.80 22.17
N ASN A 29 5.45 -13.81 22.65
CA ASN A 29 5.30 -15.16 22.13
C ASN A 29 3.86 -15.66 22.37
N SER A 30 3.15 -16.02 21.29
CA SER A 30 1.75 -16.48 21.31
C SER A 30 1.53 -17.84 21.98
N CYS A 31 2.58 -18.51 22.43
CA CYS A 31 2.58 -19.95 22.68
C CYS A 31 2.17 -20.38 24.11
N ARG A 32 1.95 -19.49 25.08
CA ARG A 32 1.76 -19.96 26.48
C ARG A 32 0.47 -19.61 27.22
N ASP A 33 -0.26 -18.57 26.84
CA ASP A 33 -1.61 -18.31 27.38
C ASP A 33 -2.19 -17.09 26.65
N LYS A 34 -3.40 -17.21 26.08
CA LYS A 34 -4.09 -16.10 25.42
C LYS A 34 -4.32 -14.92 26.36
N LYS A 35 -4.61 -15.16 27.64
CA LYS A 35 -4.83 -14.10 28.64
C LYS A 35 -3.56 -13.34 28.95
N GLN A 36 -2.43 -14.04 29.11
CA GLN A 36 -1.13 -13.39 29.33
C GLN A 36 -0.67 -12.64 28.09
N PHE A 37 -0.87 -13.22 26.90
CA PHE A 37 -0.61 -12.53 25.63
C PHE A 37 -1.39 -11.22 25.53
N LEU A 38 -2.71 -11.24 25.81
CA LEU A 38 -3.55 -10.04 25.74
C LEU A 38 -3.07 -8.95 26.71
N LYS A 39 -2.76 -9.30 27.96
CA LYS A 39 -2.23 -8.34 28.95
C LYS A 39 -0.91 -7.73 28.51
N LEU A 40 0.01 -8.55 27.99
CA LEU A 40 1.31 -8.06 27.49
C LEU A 40 1.13 -7.19 26.25
N TRP A 41 0.22 -7.58 25.36
CA TRP A 41 -0.12 -6.81 24.16
C TRP A 41 -0.71 -5.46 24.53
N GLU A 42 -1.71 -5.39 25.42
CA GLU A 42 -2.29 -4.13 25.89
C GLU A 42 -1.24 -3.16 26.43
N ALA A 43 -0.19 -3.66 27.10
CA ALA A 43 0.88 -2.83 27.64
C ALA A 43 1.83 -2.23 26.57
N ILE A 44 1.98 -2.87 25.40
CA ILE A 44 2.96 -2.45 24.37
C ILE A 44 2.33 -2.03 23.04
N ALA A 45 1.07 -2.39 22.77
CA ALA A 45 0.44 -2.33 21.46
C ALA A 45 0.47 -0.92 20.87
N LEU A 46 0.17 0.10 21.67
CA LEU A 46 0.12 1.48 21.20
C LEU A 46 1.51 1.96 20.74
N ALA A 47 2.51 1.83 21.62
CA ALA A 47 3.88 2.26 21.33
C ALA A 47 4.48 1.46 20.16
N TRP A 48 4.20 0.16 20.12
CA TRP A 48 4.65 -0.71 19.04
C TRP A 48 4.01 -0.34 17.70
N THR A 49 2.69 -0.09 17.68
CA THR A 49 1.95 0.29 16.47
C THR A 49 2.39 1.65 15.96
N GLU A 50 2.60 2.64 16.83
CA GLU A 50 3.11 3.96 16.43
C GLU A 50 4.54 3.87 15.87
N LYS A 51 5.41 3.06 16.47
CA LYS A 51 6.76 2.85 15.96
C LYS A 51 6.75 2.15 14.61
N LEU A 52 5.91 1.12 14.44
CA LEU A 52 5.71 0.47 13.15
C LEU A 52 5.20 1.47 12.11
N ARG A 53 4.17 2.26 12.45
CA ARG A 53 3.58 3.28 11.57
C ARG A 53 4.62 4.32 11.13
N SER A 54 5.49 4.76 12.04
CA SER A 54 6.58 5.68 11.71
C SER A 54 7.57 5.08 10.70
N VAL A 55 7.96 3.82 10.90
CA VAL A 55 8.87 3.10 9.97
C VAL A 55 8.22 2.90 8.61
N THR A 56 6.94 2.50 8.58
CA THR A 56 6.22 2.28 7.31
C THR A 56 5.93 3.59 6.57
N ILE A 57 5.68 4.69 7.28
CA ILE A 57 5.54 6.02 6.65
C ILE A 57 6.87 6.44 6.05
N SER A 58 7.94 6.45 6.85
CA SER A 58 9.25 6.97 6.42
C SER A 58 9.85 6.20 5.24
N HIS A 59 9.69 4.88 5.21
CA HIS A 59 10.34 4.07 4.19
C HIS A 59 9.38 3.62 3.09
N ARG A 60 8.11 3.34 3.40
CA ARG A 60 7.15 2.82 2.41
C ARG A 60 6.09 3.84 2.01
N ASN A 61 6.03 5.01 2.66
CA ASN A 61 4.96 6.00 2.50
C ASN A 61 3.56 5.41 2.78
N ILE A 62 3.49 4.45 3.72
CA ILE A 62 2.28 3.70 4.09
C ILE A 62 1.95 3.95 5.56
N GLY A 63 0.66 4.11 5.86
CA GLY A 63 0.16 4.27 7.23
C GLY A 63 -0.02 5.71 7.68
N HIS A 64 0.01 6.66 6.73
CA HIS A 64 -0.36 8.05 6.99
C HIS A 64 -1.82 8.14 7.42
N ASP A 65 -2.05 9.02 8.40
CA ASP A 65 -3.38 9.48 8.70
C ASP A 65 -3.68 10.70 7.80
N TRP A 66 -4.25 10.41 6.63
CA TRP A 66 -4.53 11.41 5.61
C TRP A 66 -5.70 12.35 5.96
N GLN A 67 -6.44 12.06 7.05
CA GLN A 67 -7.56 12.90 7.50
C GLN A 67 -8.58 13.22 6.39
N PHE A 68 -8.84 12.25 5.51
CA PHE A 68 -9.74 12.42 4.39
C PHE A 68 -11.20 12.62 4.84
N SER A 69 -11.85 13.63 4.27
CA SER A 69 -13.29 13.81 4.36
C SER A 69 -14.02 12.67 3.65
N ASN A 70 -15.33 12.52 3.89
CA ASN A 70 -16.14 11.55 3.19
C ASN A 70 -16.12 11.78 1.66
N GLN A 71 -16.13 13.05 1.24
CA GLN A 71 -16.04 13.42 -0.18
C GLN A 71 -14.70 13.02 -0.79
N HIS A 72 -13.58 13.19 -0.08
CA HIS A 72 -12.27 12.74 -0.56
C HIS A 72 -12.23 11.21 -0.72
N LYS A 73 -12.81 10.47 0.23
CA LYS A 73 -12.90 9.00 0.17
C LYS A 73 -13.75 8.53 -1.02
N GLU A 74 -14.86 9.19 -1.28
CA GLU A 74 -15.73 8.89 -2.42
C GLU A 74 -15.04 9.16 -3.76
N ALA A 75 -14.35 10.29 -3.89
CA ALA A 75 -13.55 10.59 -5.09
C ALA A 75 -12.45 9.54 -5.33
N LEU A 76 -11.73 9.13 -4.29
CA LEU A 76 -10.72 8.06 -4.37
C LEU A 76 -11.34 6.72 -4.77
N LYS A 77 -12.53 6.41 -4.25
CA LYS A 77 -13.26 5.20 -4.63
C LYS A 77 -13.65 5.22 -6.11
N HIS A 78 -14.21 6.32 -6.61
CA HIS A 78 -14.55 6.45 -8.03
C HIS A 78 -13.32 6.32 -8.93
N TYR A 79 -12.21 6.95 -8.54
CA TYR A 79 -10.94 6.81 -9.24
C TYR A 79 -10.45 5.35 -9.27
N TYR A 80 -10.49 4.66 -8.13
CA TYR A 80 -10.13 3.24 -8.03
C TYR A 80 -11.03 2.36 -8.91
N ASP A 81 -12.36 2.54 -8.80
CA ASP A 81 -13.33 1.76 -9.56
C ASP A 81 -13.12 1.93 -11.08
N ALA A 82 -12.86 3.16 -11.54
CA ALA A 82 -12.56 3.44 -12.94
C ALA A 82 -11.26 2.73 -13.41
N ASN A 83 -10.21 2.75 -12.58
CA ASN A 83 -8.95 2.06 -12.92
C ASN A 83 -9.12 0.53 -12.92
N CYS A 84 -9.93 -0.04 -12.03
CA CYS A 84 -10.28 -1.46 -12.07
C CYS A 84 -10.98 -1.83 -13.38
N TRP A 85 -11.93 -1.02 -13.82
CA TRP A 85 -12.60 -1.23 -15.11
C TRP A 85 -11.62 -1.19 -16.27
N LEU A 86 -10.67 -0.26 -16.28
CA LEU A 86 -9.62 -0.20 -17.30
C LEU A 86 -8.75 -1.47 -17.31
N VAL A 87 -8.42 -2.03 -16.15
CA VAL A 87 -7.69 -3.30 -16.04
C VAL A 87 -8.51 -4.48 -16.55
N ASP A 88 -9.80 -4.55 -16.21
CA ASP A 88 -10.69 -5.60 -16.72
C ASP A 88 -10.82 -5.52 -18.24
N CYS A 89 -10.92 -4.31 -18.77
CA CYS A 89 -10.88 -4.01 -20.19
C CYS A 89 -9.57 -4.55 -20.81
N LEU A 90 -8.39 -4.24 -20.25
CA LEU A 90 -7.10 -4.75 -20.74
C LEU A 90 -7.03 -6.29 -20.72
N ASN A 91 -7.56 -6.92 -19.68
CA ASN A 91 -7.58 -8.38 -19.53
C ASN A 91 -8.57 -9.08 -20.47
N SER A 92 -9.58 -8.36 -20.97
CA SER A 92 -10.64 -8.94 -21.79
C SER A 92 -10.24 -9.24 -23.25
N ALA A 93 -9.02 -8.84 -23.69
CA ALA A 93 -8.28 -9.17 -24.92
C ALA A 93 -9.01 -9.17 -26.30
N CYS A 94 -10.33 -9.06 -26.35
CA CYS A 94 -11.12 -9.50 -27.50
C CYS A 94 -11.40 -8.37 -28.51
N TYR A 95 -11.24 -7.09 -28.13
CA TYR A 95 -11.68 -5.98 -28.98
C TYR A 95 -10.80 -4.73 -28.99
N MET A 96 -9.57 -4.78 -28.46
CA MET A 96 -8.72 -3.58 -28.38
C MET A 96 -7.62 -3.54 -29.44
N THR A 97 -7.45 -2.37 -30.02
CA THR A 97 -6.26 -2.07 -30.83
C THR A 97 -5.04 -1.89 -29.91
N ARG A 98 -3.85 -2.21 -30.42
CA ARG A 98 -2.60 -2.00 -29.70
C ARG A 98 -2.41 -0.55 -29.24
N LYS A 99 -2.82 0.41 -30.06
CA LYS A 99 -2.77 1.85 -29.73
C LYS A 99 -3.62 2.18 -28.50
N LEU A 100 -4.84 1.64 -28.43
CA LEU A 100 -5.73 1.86 -27.29
C LEU A 100 -5.19 1.20 -26.01
N GLN A 101 -4.59 0.01 -26.15
CA GLN A 101 -3.93 -0.66 -25.03
C GLN A 101 -2.78 0.19 -24.46
N GLU A 102 -1.91 0.72 -25.32
CA GLU A 102 -0.79 1.57 -24.91
C GLU A 102 -1.27 2.87 -24.24
N GLU A 103 -2.37 3.46 -24.72
CA GLU A 103 -2.98 4.65 -24.13
C GLU A 103 -3.52 4.38 -22.72
N ILE A 104 -4.27 3.28 -22.54
CA ILE A 104 -4.77 2.86 -21.22
C ILE A 104 -3.61 2.55 -20.28
N GLU A 105 -2.61 1.77 -20.71
CA GLU A 105 -1.44 1.45 -19.89
C GLU A 105 -0.63 2.70 -19.50
N SER A 106 -0.59 3.71 -20.35
CA SER A 106 0.12 4.97 -20.09
C SER A 106 -0.59 5.87 -19.08
N THR A 107 -1.92 5.74 -18.95
CA THR A 107 -2.77 6.57 -18.09
C THR A 107 -3.20 5.86 -16.80
N LEU A 108 -3.02 4.54 -16.74
CA LEU A 108 -3.43 3.71 -15.61
C LEU A 108 -2.70 4.14 -14.34
N LEU A 109 -3.50 4.44 -13.31
CA LEU A 109 -3.06 4.91 -12.00
C LEU A 109 -2.28 6.26 -12.01
N LEU A 110 -2.40 7.07 -13.07
CA LEU A 110 -1.86 8.43 -13.06
C LEU A 110 -2.69 9.37 -12.18
N PRO A 111 -2.05 10.28 -11.42
CA PRO A 111 -2.74 11.39 -10.79
C PRO A 111 -3.61 12.13 -11.82
N MET A 112 -4.84 12.53 -11.45
CA MET A 112 -5.75 13.23 -12.37
C MET A 112 -5.13 14.50 -12.98
N ALA A 113 -4.18 15.14 -12.30
CA ALA A 113 -3.45 16.31 -12.80
C ALA A 113 -2.49 16.00 -13.98
N GLU A 114 -2.17 14.74 -14.21
CA GLU A 114 -1.19 14.27 -15.20
C GLU A 114 -1.86 13.57 -16.39
N ILE A 115 -3.19 13.48 -16.42
CA ILE A 115 -3.94 12.91 -17.55
C ILE A 115 -3.97 13.95 -18.68
N PRO A 116 -3.42 13.66 -19.88
CA PRO A 116 -3.43 14.59 -21.01
C PRO A 116 -4.86 14.95 -21.44
N CYS A 117 -5.09 16.22 -21.78
CA CYS A 117 -6.37 16.73 -22.29
C CYS A 117 -6.61 16.36 -23.75
#